data_AF-A0A0S2VGG3-F1
#
_entry.id   AF-A0A0S2VGG3-F1
#
_cell.length_a   1.000
_cell.length_b   1.000
_cell.length_c   1.000
_cell.angle_alpha   90.00
_cell.angle_beta   90.00
_cell.angle_gamma   90.00
#
_symmetry.space_group_name_H-M   'P 1'
#
loop_
_entity.id
_entity.type
_entity.pdbx_description
1 polymer ?
#
loop_
_entity_poly.entity_id
_entity_poly.type
_entity_poly.pdbx_seq_one_letter_code
_entity_poly.pdbx_strand_id
1 'polypeptide(L)'
;MLEYQNLYNRVQVHTAVPDPGVPIDQRTWIRQLPPSFNHWIGIIGDAQIGPIYLGFTGVASLIFGFLSFEIIGLNMLASVNWSPIQFIRQLPWLALEPPSPAYGLRLPPLQEGGWWLLAGFFLTVSIALWWVRVYRRARALGLGTHLAWAFASAIFLYLSLGFIRPVLMGSWGEAVPFGIFPHLDWTAAFSIRYGNLFYNPFHMLSIAFLYGSTLLFAMHGATILAASRLGAEREIEQITDRGTGAERSQL
;
A
#
# COMPACT_ATOMS: atom_id res chain seq x y z
N MET A 1 28.29 5.83 29.90
CA MET A 1 27.48 7.07 29.89
C MET A 1 26.35 6.86 28.87
N LEU A 2 25.11 7.27 29.14
CA LEU A 2 24.01 7.11 28.18
C LEU A 2 24.04 8.27 27.18
N GLU A 3 24.05 7.95 25.88
CA GLU A 3 24.03 8.94 24.78
C GLU A 3 22.60 9.11 24.21
N TYR A 4 22.36 10.21 23.50
CA TYR A 4 21.10 10.42 22.79
C TYR A 4 21.01 9.50 21.56
N GLN A 5 19.92 8.75 21.45
CA GLN A 5 19.75 7.69 20.43
C GLN A 5 19.09 8.17 19.14
N ASN A 6 18.72 9.45 19.03
CA ASN A 6 18.07 10.02 17.86
C ASN A 6 16.78 9.33 17.39
N LEU A 7 16.02 8.75 18.33
CA LEU A 7 14.72 8.11 18.05
C LEU A 7 13.54 9.09 18.14
N TYR A 8 13.65 10.12 18.97
CA TYR A 8 12.60 11.09 19.22
C TYR A 8 13.17 12.50 19.30
N ASN A 9 12.62 13.41 18.50
CA ASN A 9 13.00 14.81 18.47
C ASN A 9 12.76 15.46 19.84
N ARG A 10 13.84 15.81 20.54
CA ARG A 10 13.78 16.47 21.87
C ARG A 10 13.28 17.90 21.78
N VAL A 11 13.60 18.58 20.69
CA VAL A 11 13.19 19.96 20.39
C VAL A 11 12.74 19.99 18.94
N GLN A 12 11.50 20.42 18.72
CA GLN A 12 10.95 20.59 17.38
C GLN A 12 11.10 22.04 16.96
N VAL A 13 11.45 22.25 15.69
CA VAL A 13 11.50 23.58 15.08
C VAL A 13 10.58 23.60 13.87
N HIS A 14 9.87 24.70 13.68
CA HIS A 14 8.96 24.88 12.56
C HIS A 14 9.22 26.23 11.92
N THR A 15 9.05 26.27 10.60
CA THR A 15 9.02 27.52 9.85
C THR A 15 7.71 28.26 10.13
N ALA A 16 7.75 29.59 10.07
CA ALA A 16 6.54 30.40 10.23
C ALA A 16 5.51 30.16 9.10
N VAL A 17 6.01 29.77 7.93
CA VAL A 17 5.20 29.42 6.76
C VAL A 17 5.50 27.97 6.37
N PRO A 18 4.48 27.13 6.17
CA PRO A 18 4.67 25.76 5.69
C PRO A 18 5.33 25.70 4.30
N ASP A 19 6.10 24.66 4.04
CA ASP A 19 6.74 24.43 2.74
C ASP A 19 5.67 24.06 1.68
N PRO A 20 5.49 24.86 0.60
CA PRO A 20 4.57 24.53 -0.48
C PRO A 20 5.05 23.39 -1.39
N GLY A 21 6.31 22.97 -1.24
CA GLY A 21 7.00 21.96 -2.04
C GLY A 21 7.54 22.50 -3.36
N VAL A 22 8.49 21.77 -3.97
CA VAL A 22 9.14 22.13 -5.25
C VAL A 22 8.10 22.51 -6.32
N PRO A 23 8.26 23.62 -7.05
CA PRO A 23 7.34 24.01 -8.12
C PRO A 23 7.20 22.91 -9.18
N ILE A 24 5.98 22.68 -9.64
CA ILE A 24 5.68 21.77 -10.74
C ILE A 24 5.10 22.56 -11.90
N ASP A 25 5.58 22.32 -13.12
CA ASP A 25 5.04 22.97 -14.32
C ASP A 25 3.72 22.29 -14.72
N GLN A 26 2.62 22.66 -14.07
CA GLN A 26 1.28 22.16 -14.39
C GLN A 26 0.26 23.29 -14.40
N ARG A 27 -0.28 23.55 -15.60
CA ARG A 27 -1.22 24.66 -15.87
C ARG A 27 -2.65 24.40 -15.38
N THR A 28 -3.00 23.16 -15.04
CA THR A 28 -4.41 22.75 -14.87
C THR A 28 -4.81 22.35 -13.46
N TRP A 29 -3.89 21.84 -12.64
CA TRP A 29 -4.17 21.37 -11.28
C TRP A 29 -3.09 21.83 -10.32
N ILE A 30 -3.50 22.43 -9.20
CA ILE A 30 -2.61 22.88 -8.13
C ILE A 30 -2.63 21.90 -6.95
N ARG A 31 -1.64 22.01 -6.06
CA ARG A 31 -1.68 21.32 -4.77
C ARG A 31 -2.88 21.84 -3.96
N GLN A 32 -3.59 20.93 -3.32
CA GLN A 32 -4.77 21.16 -2.50
C GLN A 32 -4.47 20.82 -1.04
N LEU A 33 -5.44 21.13 -0.17
CA LEU A 33 -5.35 21.06 1.29
C LEU A 33 -4.30 22.02 1.88
N PRO A 34 -4.74 23.01 2.68
CA PRO A 34 -3.80 23.88 3.39
C PRO A 34 -2.90 23.03 4.29
N PRO A 35 -1.58 23.26 4.27
CA PRO A 35 -0.67 22.56 5.16
C PRO A 35 -0.92 22.94 6.62
N SER A 36 -0.69 22.00 7.53
CA SER A 36 -0.76 22.22 8.98
C SER A 36 0.40 21.51 9.69
N PHE A 37 0.64 21.86 10.96
CA PHE A 37 1.67 21.21 11.77
C PHE A 37 1.03 20.35 12.85
N ASN A 38 1.54 19.13 13.03
CA ASN A 38 1.14 18.21 14.09
C ASN A 38 2.33 17.89 15.00
N HIS A 39 2.23 18.28 16.27
CA HIS A 39 3.28 18.09 17.25
C HIS A 39 3.66 16.62 17.46
N TRP A 40 2.68 15.71 17.51
CA TRP A 40 2.93 14.29 17.78
C TRP A 40 3.67 13.61 16.63
N ILE A 41 3.33 13.96 15.38
CA ILE A 41 4.09 13.48 14.21
C ILE A 41 5.51 14.08 14.21
N GLY A 42 5.65 15.36 14.59
CA GLY A 42 6.94 16.03 14.75
C GLY A 42 7.89 15.40 15.77
N ILE A 43 7.39 14.56 16.69
CA ILE A 43 8.25 13.83 17.64
C ILE A 43 9.07 12.77 16.91
N ILE A 44 8.53 12.15 15.86
CA ILE A 44 9.13 11.02 15.14
C ILE A 44 9.57 11.36 13.71
N GLY A 45 9.31 12.57 13.22
CA GLY A 45 9.63 12.98 11.84
C GLY A 45 9.27 14.43 11.54
N ASP A 46 8.88 14.70 10.30
CA ASP A 46 8.39 16.01 9.87
C ASP A 46 6.96 16.26 10.38
N ALA A 47 6.73 17.41 11.02
CA ALA A 47 5.44 17.77 11.59
C ALA A 47 4.42 18.24 10.54
N GLN A 48 4.86 18.62 9.34
CA GLN A 48 3.97 19.19 8.32
C GLN A 48 3.07 18.11 7.70
N ILE A 49 1.77 18.35 7.69
CA ILE A 49 0.77 17.55 6.98
C ILE A 49 0.30 18.35 5.77
N GLY A 50 0.53 17.81 4.56
CA GLY A 50 0.18 18.46 3.30
C GLY A 50 1.22 19.50 2.84
N PRO A 51 0.95 20.22 1.74
CA PRO A 51 -0.22 20.08 0.86
C PRO A 51 -0.16 18.80 0.00
N ILE A 52 -1.30 18.36 -0.54
CA ILE A 52 -1.38 17.17 -1.41
C ILE A 52 -1.70 17.57 -2.84
N TYR A 53 -1.00 17.00 -3.81
CA TYR A 53 -1.42 17.15 -5.21
C TYR A 53 -2.61 16.23 -5.50
N LEU A 54 -3.74 16.73 -6.00
CA LEU A 54 -4.89 15.89 -6.37
C LEU A 54 -5.47 16.27 -7.74
N GLY A 55 -4.80 15.83 -8.80
CA GLY A 55 -5.34 15.91 -10.17
C GLY A 55 -6.31 14.78 -10.50
N PHE A 56 -6.83 14.80 -11.73
CA PHE A 56 -7.83 13.84 -12.24
C PHE A 56 -7.57 12.37 -11.85
N THR A 57 -6.35 11.85 -12.06
CA THR A 57 -6.04 10.44 -11.77
C THR A 57 -6.13 10.11 -10.28
N GLY A 58 -5.79 11.06 -9.41
CA GLY A 58 -5.93 10.89 -7.96
C GLY A 58 -7.38 10.91 -7.53
N VAL A 59 -8.16 11.88 -8.01
CA VAL A 59 -9.61 11.97 -7.71
C VAL A 59 -10.34 10.72 -8.20
N ALA A 60 -10.12 10.32 -9.45
CA ALA A 60 -10.74 9.13 -10.02
C ALA A 60 -10.35 7.85 -9.25
N SER A 61 -9.07 7.70 -8.89
CA SER A 61 -8.62 6.57 -8.06
C SER A 61 -9.35 6.51 -6.72
N LEU A 62 -9.51 7.64 -6.02
CA LEU A 62 -10.24 7.70 -4.76
C LEU A 62 -11.73 7.37 -4.92
N ILE A 63 -12.38 7.86 -5.98
CA ILE A 63 -13.78 7.54 -6.28
C ILE A 63 -13.96 6.04 -6.51
N PHE A 64 -13.14 5.44 -7.37
CA PHE A 64 -13.19 3.99 -7.62
C PHE A 64 -12.89 3.16 -6.37
N GLY A 65 -11.91 3.59 -5.57
CA GLY A 65 -11.58 2.93 -4.30
C GLY A 65 -12.73 3.00 -3.30
N PHE A 66 -13.37 4.17 -3.19
CA PHE A 66 -14.55 4.38 -2.36
C PHE A 66 -15.73 3.52 -2.81
N LEU A 67 -16.02 3.45 -4.12
CA LEU A 67 -17.08 2.58 -4.65
C LEU A 67 -16.83 1.10 -4.31
N SER A 68 -15.59 0.62 -4.45
CA SER A 68 -15.25 -0.75 -4.04
C SER A 68 -15.43 -0.96 -2.54
N PHE A 69 -14.98 -0.01 -1.72
CA PHE A 69 -15.09 -0.08 -0.27
C PHE A 69 -16.56 -0.15 0.18
N GLU A 70 -17.42 0.71 -0.38
CA GLU A 70 -18.84 0.74 -0.10
C GLU A 70 -19.54 -0.56 -0.53
N ILE A 71 -19.23 -1.10 -1.71
CA ILE A 71 -19.81 -2.39 -2.14
C ILE A 71 -19.47 -3.49 -1.14
N ILE A 72 -18.22 -3.59 -0.71
CA ILE A 72 -17.78 -4.60 0.27
C ILE A 72 -18.52 -4.38 1.60
N GLY A 73 -18.46 -3.15 2.15
CA GLY A 73 -19.06 -2.82 3.45
C GLY A 73 -20.57 -3.00 3.49
N LEU A 74 -21.29 -2.58 2.45
CA LEU A 74 -22.74 -2.73 2.35
C LEU A 74 -23.17 -4.20 2.20
N ASN A 75 -22.41 -5.03 1.47
CA ASN A 75 -22.70 -6.46 1.40
C ASN A 75 -22.46 -7.17 2.74
N MET A 76 -21.38 -6.82 3.46
CA MET A 76 -21.13 -7.31 4.81
C MET A 76 -22.23 -6.86 5.81
N LEU A 77 -22.73 -5.62 5.69
CA LEU A 77 -23.83 -5.14 6.52
C LEU A 77 -25.15 -5.84 6.18
N ALA A 78 -25.41 -6.09 4.89
CA ALA A 78 -26.57 -6.83 4.43
C ALA A 78 -26.57 -8.29 4.92
N SER A 79 -25.41 -8.96 4.99
CA SER A 79 -25.30 -10.35 5.46
C SER A 79 -25.66 -10.52 6.94
N VAL A 80 -25.72 -9.43 7.71
CA VAL A 80 -26.18 -9.39 9.10
C VAL A 80 -27.51 -8.65 9.27
N ASN A 81 -28.34 -8.65 8.21
CA ASN A 81 -29.68 -8.04 8.18
C ASN A 81 -29.68 -6.55 8.57
N TRP A 82 -28.68 -5.80 8.11
CA TRP A 82 -28.55 -4.37 8.37
C TRP A 82 -28.43 -3.98 9.85
N SER A 83 -28.10 -4.92 10.73
CA SER A 83 -27.90 -4.65 12.15
C SER A 83 -26.50 -4.09 12.41
N PRO A 84 -26.34 -2.81 12.83
CA PRO A 84 -25.02 -2.24 13.08
C PRO A 84 -24.28 -2.94 14.24
N ILE A 85 -25.03 -3.43 15.23
CA ILE A 85 -24.50 -4.18 16.37
C ILE A 85 -23.88 -5.50 15.89
N GLN A 86 -24.59 -6.23 15.02
CA GLN A 86 -24.07 -7.48 14.46
C GLN A 86 -22.91 -7.25 13.51
N PHE A 87 -22.97 -6.18 12.72
CA PHE A 87 -21.89 -5.80 11.83
C PHE A 87 -20.59 -5.57 12.59
N ILE A 88 -20.60 -4.76 13.65
CA ILE A 88 -19.42 -4.52 14.49
C ILE A 88 -18.96 -5.81 15.19
N ARG A 89 -19.90 -6.57 15.78
CA ARG A 89 -19.58 -7.80 16.51
C ARG A 89 -18.92 -8.85 15.62
N GLN A 90 -19.38 -8.97 14.38
CA GLN A 90 -18.97 -10.03 13.46
C GLN A 90 -17.98 -9.55 12.39
N LEU A 91 -17.58 -8.27 12.38
CA LEU A 91 -16.76 -7.66 11.33
C LEU A 91 -15.56 -8.53 10.88
N PRO A 92 -14.79 -9.17 11.78
CA PRO A 92 -13.69 -10.04 11.37
C PRO A 92 -14.11 -11.26 10.51
N TRP A 93 -15.32 -11.76 10.67
CA TRP A 93 -15.86 -12.94 9.98
C TRP A 93 -16.70 -12.62 8.74
N LEU A 94 -17.11 -11.35 8.56
CA LEU A 94 -17.93 -10.97 7.41
C LEU A 94 -17.13 -11.03 6.11
N ALA A 95 -17.82 -11.34 5.02
CA ALA A 95 -17.23 -11.55 3.71
C ALA A 95 -18.11 -11.00 2.59
N LEU A 96 -17.46 -10.58 1.51
CA LEU A 96 -18.03 -10.59 0.17
C LEU A 96 -17.32 -11.70 -0.62
N GLU A 97 -18.07 -12.77 -0.91
CA GLU A 97 -17.56 -13.99 -1.54
C GLU A 97 -17.52 -13.91 -3.08
N PRO A 98 -16.55 -14.56 -3.74
CA PRO A 98 -16.52 -14.67 -5.19
C PRO A 98 -17.69 -15.52 -5.73
N PRO A 99 -17.98 -15.43 -7.04
CA PRO A 99 -19.01 -16.26 -7.68
C PRO A 99 -18.74 -17.76 -7.53
N SER A 100 -19.82 -18.54 -7.42
CA SER A 100 -19.74 -20.01 -7.44
C SER A 100 -19.08 -20.53 -8.72
N PRO A 101 -18.32 -21.66 -8.68
CA PRO A 101 -17.71 -22.27 -9.85
C PRO A 101 -18.68 -22.59 -11.00
N ALA A 102 -19.99 -22.77 -10.72
CA ALA A 102 -21.01 -23.00 -11.74
C ALA A 102 -21.09 -21.86 -12.78
N TYR A 103 -20.72 -20.64 -12.39
CA TYR A 103 -20.68 -19.48 -13.29
C TYR A 103 -19.43 -19.45 -14.17
N GLY A 104 -18.35 -20.15 -13.81
CA GLY A 104 -17.07 -20.06 -14.50
C GLY A 104 -16.57 -18.61 -14.54
N LEU A 105 -16.32 -18.09 -15.75
CA LEU A 105 -15.94 -16.69 -15.98
C LEU A 105 -17.10 -15.76 -16.40
N ARG A 106 -18.34 -16.25 -16.38
CA ARG A 106 -19.52 -15.46 -16.77
C ARG A 106 -19.86 -14.43 -15.69
N LEU A 107 -20.59 -13.39 -16.09
CA LEU A 107 -21.20 -12.43 -15.17
C LEU A 107 -22.38 -13.10 -14.45
N PRO A 108 -22.32 -13.31 -13.12
CA PRO A 108 -23.42 -13.87 -12.34
C PRO A 108 -24.42 -12.78 -11.93
N PRO A 109 -25.60 -13.16 -11.42
CA PRO A 109 -26.50 -12.23 -10.71
C PRO A 109 -25.78 -11.49 -9.56
N LEU A 110 -26.26 -10.29 -9.22
CA LEU A 110 -25.64 -9.45 -8.18
C LEU A 110 -25.48 -10.16 -6.84
N GLN A 111 -26.52 -10.86 -6.38
CA GLN A 111 -26.53 -11.58 -5.09
C GLN A 111 -25.69 -12.86 -5.10
N GLU A 112 -25.24 -13.33 -6.26
CA GLU A 112 -24.50 -14.59 -6.44
C GLU A 112 -23.05 -14.36 -6.88
N GLY A 113 -22.43 -13.30 -6.35
CA GLY A 113 -21.04 -12.91 -6.64
C GLY A 113 -20.89 -11.77 -7.65
N GLY A 114 -21.99 -11.22 -8.19
CA GLY A 114 -21.92 -10.08 -9.09
C GLY A 114 -21.38 -8.82 -8.37
N TRP A 115 -21.72 -8.64 -7.10
CA TRP A 115 -21.12 -7.59 -6.26
C TRP A 115 -19.62 -7.75 -6.08
N TRP A 116 -19.12 -8.99 -5.97
CA TRP A 116 -17.69 -9.27 -5.86
C TRP A 116 -16.95 -8.84 -7.13
N LEU A 117 -17.51 -9.12 -8.31
CA LEU A 117 -16.90 -8.69 -9.58
C LEU A 117 -16.88 -7.16 -9.72
N LEU A 118 -17.96 -6.47 -9.33
CA LEU A 118 -17.99 -5.01 -9.35
C LEU A 118 -16.99 -4.39 -8.37
N ALA A 119 -16.89 -4.93 -7.15
CA ALA A 119 -15.89 -4.51 -6.17
C ALA A 119 -14.47 -4.73 -6.71
N GLY A 120 -14.18 -5.94 -7.22
CA GLY A 120 -12.88 -6.27 -7.81
C GLY A 120 -12.51 -5.38 -9.00
N PHE A 121 -13.46 -5.06 -9.87
CA PHE A 121 -13.27 -4.13 -10.99
C PHE A 121 -12.92 -2.73 -10.50
N PHE A 122 -13.75 -2.14 -9.62
CA PHE A 122 -13.51 -0.79 -9.11
C PHE A 122 -12.19 -0.70 -8.32
N LEU A 123 -11.87 -1.71 -7.51
CA LEU A 123 -10.59 -1.78 -6.81
C LEU A 123 -9.40 -1.83 -7.78
N THR A 124 -9.48 -2.67 -8.81
CA THR A 124 -8.42 -2.80 -9.81
C THR A 124 -8.19 -1.48 -10.55
N VAL A 125 -9.27 -0.81 -10.97
CA VAL A 125 -9.19 0.50 -11.63
C VAL A 125 -8.61 1.55 -10.67
N SER A 126 -9.03 1.56 -9.40
CA SER A 126 -8.50 2.45 -8.38
C SER A 126 -6.98 2.30 -8.23
N ILE A 127 -6.48 1.07 -8.10
CA ILE A 127 -5.06 0.75 -7.97
C ILE A 127 -4.29 1.15 -9.23
N ALA A 128 -4.81 0.84 -10.43
CA ALA A 128 -4.16 1.21 -11.69
C ALA A 128 -4.05 2.73 -11.85
N LEU A 129 -5.10 3.49 -11.50
CA LEU A 129 -5.07 4.95 -11.51
C LEU A 129 -4.11 5.52 -10.46
N TRP A 130 -3.97 4.86 -9.30
CA TRP A 130 -2.98 5.24 -8.30
C TRP A 130 -1.55 4.99 -8.78
N TRP A 131 -1.31 3.91 -9.52
CA TRP A 131 -0.02 3.66 -10.16
C TRP A 131 0.32 4.77 -11.18
N VAL A 132 -0.63 5.14 -12.04
CA VAL A 132 -0.46 6.25 -12.98
C VAL A 132 -0.18 7.56 -12.24
N ARG A 133 -0.84 7.79 -11.09
CA ARG A 133 -0.57 8.95 -10.23
C ARG A 133 0.88 8.94 -9.73
N VAL A 134 1.38 7.84 -9.16
CA VAL A 134 2.77 7.71 -8.68
C VAL A 134 3.75 8.01 -9.81
N TYR A 135 3.56 7.39 -10.98
CA TYR A 135 4.39 7.62 -12.16
C TYR A 135 4.40 9.10 -12.57
N ARG A 136 3.22 9.72 -12.72
CA ARG A 136 3.09 11.12 -13.14
C ARG A 136 3.68 12.11 -12.13
N ARG A 137 3.68 11.80 -10.83
CA ARG A 137 4.31 12.65 -9.81
C ARG A 137 5.83 12.63 -9.90
N ALA A 138 6.43 11.46 -10.10
CA ALA A 138 7.87 11.36 -10.34
C ALA A 138 8.29 12.14 -11.59
N ARG A 139 7.57 11.97 -12.72
CA ARG A 139 7.86 12.70 -13.97
C ARG A 139 7.70 14.22 -13.85
N ALA A 140 6.69 14.69 -13.12
CA ALA A 140 6.48 16.13 -12.91
C ALA A 140 7.61 16.81 -12.12
N LEU A 141 8.36 16.04 -11.32
CA LEU A 141 9.51 16.51 -10.56
C LEU A 141 10.86 16.19 -11.25
N GLY A 142 10.84 15.64 -12.46
CA GLY A 142 12.07 15.22 -13.15
C GLY A 142 12.79 14.02 -12.53
N LEU A 143 12.12 13.27 -11.64
CA LEU A 143 12.70 12.13 -10.92
C LEU A 143 12.65 10.84 -11.77
N GLY A 144 13.49 9.87 -11.41
CA GLY A 144 13.38 8.49 -11.88
C GLY A 144 12.10 7.81 -11.38
N THR A 145 11.59 6.81 -12.12
CA THR A 145 10.28 6.19 -11.85
C THR A 145 10.36 4.90 -11.02
N HIS A 146 11.41 4.76 -10.20
CA HIS A 146 11.70 3.55 -9.41
C HIS A 146 10.50 3.11 -8.54
N LEU A 147 9.84 4.05 -7.86
CA LEU A 147 8.68 3.76 -7.02
C LEU A 147 7.48 3.21 -7.82
N ALA A 148 7.26 3.71 -9.05
CA ALA A 148 6.19 3.20 -9.91
C ALA A 148 6.48 1.74 -10.30
N TRP A 149 7.73 1.39 -10.60
CA TRP A 149 8.09 0.02 -10.96
C TRP A 149 8.06 -0.94 -9.77
N ALA A 150 8.51 -0.50 -8.59
CA ALA A 150 8.33 -1.26 -7.36
C ALA A 150 6.84 -1.51 -7.06
N PHE A 151 6.00 -0.48 -7.22
CA PHE A 151 4.55 -0.63 -7.04
C PHE A 151 3.92 -1.56 -8.09
N ALA A 152 4.39 -1.53 -9.35
CA ALA A 152 3.93 -2.46 -10.38
C ALA A 152 4.18 -3.93 -10.00
N SER A 153 5.29 -4.23 -9.32
CA SER A 153 5.56 -5.58 -8.80
C SER A 153 4.52 -6.04 -7.77
N ALA A 154 4.05 -5.14 -6.89
CA ALA A 154 2.98 -5.46 -5.94
C ALA A 154 1.62 -5.65 -6.66
N ILE A 155 1.34 -4.82 -7.67
CA ILE A 155 0.14 -4.95 -8.51
C ILE A 155 0.15 -6.29 -9.25
N PHE A 156 1.32 -6.78 -9.69
CA PHE A 156 1.44 -8.09 -10.32
C PHE A 156 0.99 -9.23 -9.41
N LEU A 157 1.38 -9.23 -8.12
CA LEU A 157 0.89 -10.22 -7.16
C LEU A 157 -0.63 -10.10 -6.95
N TYR A 158 -1.13 -8.88 -6.75
CA TYR A 158 -2.57 -8.61 -6.61
C TYR A 158 -3.39 -9.16 -7.80
N LEU A 159 -2.98 -8.84 -9.03
CA LEU A 159 -3.63 -9.32 -10.24
C LEU A 159 -3.48 -10.84 -10.40
N SER A 160 -2.34 -11.41 -9.99
CA SER A 160 -2.13 -12.86 -10.03
C SER A 160 -3.15 -13.61 -9.17
N LEU A 161 -3.45 -13.10 -7.98
CA LEU A 161 -4.39 -13.72 -7.03
C LEU A 161 -5.85 -13.54 -7.45
N GLY A 162 -6.24 -12.32 -7.84
CA GLY A 162 -7.63 -11.95 -8.05
C GLY A 162 -8.14 -11.99 -9.50
N PHE A 163 -7.24 -12.07 -10.49
CA PHE A 163 -7.62 -11.94 -11.91
C PHE A 163 -6.93 -12.95 -12.82
N ILE A 164 -5.60 -12.91 -12.92
CA ILE A 164 -4.83 -13.73 -13.89
C ILE A 164 -5.01 -15.22 -13.60
N ARG A 165 -4.75 -15.69 -12.37
CA ARG A 165 -4.94 -17.10 -12.03
C ARG A 165 -6.40 -17.54 -12.14
N PRO A 166 -7.40 -16.83 -11.59
CA PRO A 166 -8.82 -17.18 -11.79
C PRO A 166 -9.21 -17.34 -13.27
N VAL A 167 -8.75 -16.44 -14.15
CA VAL A 167 -8.98 -16.55 -15.61
C VAL A 167 -8.32 -17.79 -16.19
N LEU A 168 -7.05 -18.07 -15.85
CA LEU A 168 -6.34 -19.28 -16.32
C LEU A 168 -6.97 -20.58 -15.80
N MET A 169 -7.58 -20.54 -14.61
CA MET A 169 -8.32 -21.66 -14.03
C MET A 169 -9.76 -21.77 -14.55
N GLY A 170 -10.24 -20.80 -15.34
CA GLY A 170 -11.58 -20.79 -15.93
C GLY A 170 -12.72 -20.50 -14.94
N SER A 171 -12.44 -19.95 -13.77
CA SER A 171 -13.45 -19.70 -12.73
C SER A 171 -13.11 -18.52 -11.82
N TRP A 172 -14.07 -17.60 -11.64
CA TRP A 172 -13.94 -16.53 -10.64
C TRP A 172 -13.95 -17.05 -9.20
N GLY A 173 -14.53 -18.23 -8.95
CA GLY A 173 -14.55 -18.86 -7.62
C GLY A 173 -13.16 -19.29 -7.11
N GLU A 174 -12.14 -19.22 -7.96
CA GLU A 174 -10.73 -19.46 -7.57
C GLU A 174 -10.06 -18.20 -6.99
N ALA A 175 -10.71 -17.04 -7.04
CA ALA A 175 -10.20 -15.78 -6.53
C ALA A 175 -10.39 -15.63 -5.01
N VAL A 176 -9.77 -14.59 -4.44
CA VAL A 176 -9.78 -14.31 -2.99
C VAL A 176 -11.10 -13.60 -2.59
N PRO A 177 -11.76 -14.00 -1.49
CA PRO A 177 -12.89 -13.25 -0.95
C PRO A 177 -12.44 -11.94 -0.28
N PHE A 178 -13.33 -10.95 -0.23
CA PHE A 178 -13.08 -9.73 0.54
C PHE A 178 -13.60 -9.90 1.97
N GLY A 179 -12.71 -10.18 2.92
CA GLY A 179 -13.04 -10.33 4.35
C GLY A 179 -11.79 -10.59 5.18
N ILE A 180 -11.81 -10.27 6.48
CA ILE A 180 -10.61 -10.38 7.34
C ILE A 180 -10.25 -11.85 7.58
N PHE A 181 -11.05 -12.64 8.28
CA PHE A 181 -10.81 -14.08 8.41
C PHE A 181 -11.05 -14.85 7.10
N PRO A 182 -12.06 -14.53 6.29
CA PRO A 182 -12.27 -15.22 5.01
C PRO A 182 -11.06 -15.25 4.07
N HIS A 183 -10.27 -14.16 3.94
CA HIS A 183 -9.06 -14.21 3.10
C HIS A 183 -7.92 -15.01 3.74
N LEU A 184 -7.86 -15.12 5.07
CA LEU A 184 -6.91 -16.00 5.76
C LEU A 184 -7.27 -17.46 5.55
N ASP A 185 -8.56 -17.80 5.66
CA ASP A 185 -9.08 -19.14 5.39
C ASP A 185 -8.79 -19.53 3.93
N TRP A 186 -9.00 -18.62 2.98
CA TRP A 186 -8.62 -18.81 1.58
C TRP A 186 -7.12 -19.10 1.42
N THR A 187 -6.27 -18.34 2.13
CA THR A 187 -4.80 -18.51 2.04
C THR A 187 -4.37 -19.88 2.56
N ALA A 188 -4.94 -20.34 3.67
CA ALA A 188 -4.68 -21.67 4.21
C ALA A 188 -5.23 -22.76 3.27
N ALA A 189 -6.46 -22.61 2.79
CA ALA A 189 -7.10 -23.54 1.87
C ALA A 189 -6.33 -23.67 0.56
N PHE A 190 -5.76 -22.57 0.05
CA PHE A 190 -4.91 -22.57 -1.14
C PHE A 190 -3.69 -23.48 -0.94
N SER A 191 -2.99 -23.35 0.20
CA SER A 191 -1.85 -24.22 0.52
C SER A 191 -2.25 -25.69 0.62
N ILE A 192 -3.36 -25.98 1.29
CA ILE A 192 -3.88 -27.35 1.44
C ILE A 192 -4.23 -27.94 0.07
N ARG A 193 -4.96 -27.20 -0.77
CA ARG A 193 -5.41 -27.67 -2.08
C ARG A 193 -4.27 -27.97 -3.04
N TYR A 194 -3.16 -27.23 -2.94
CA TYR A 194 -1.98 -27.42 -3.78
C TYR A 194 -0.85 -28.23 -3.13
N GLY A 195 -1.16 -29.01 -2.08
CA GLY A 195 -0.21 -29.98 -1.54
C GLY A 195 0.96 -29.35 -0.77
N ASN A 196 0.66 -28.34 0.07
CA ASN A 196 1.58 -27.61 0.93
C ASN A 196 2.54 -26.66 0.18
N LEU A 197 2.24 -25.36 0.27
CA LEU A 197 3.03 -24.29 -0.34
C LEU A 197 4.48 -24.19 0.18
N PHE A 198 4.85 -24.82 1.30
CA PHE A 198 6.24 -24.83 1.74
C PHE A 198 7.18 -25.49 0.72
N TYR A 199 6.69 -26.38 -0.13
CA TYR A 199 7.50 -27.02 -1.18
C TYR A 199 7.52 -26.27 -2.51
N ASN A 200 6.82 -25.13 -2.62
CA ASN A 200 6.89 -24.29 -3.80
C ASN A 200 8.17 -23.41 -3.75
N PRO A 201 9.10 -23.53 -4.72
CA PRO A 201 10.37 -22.80 -4.67
C PRO A 201 10.18 -21.28 -4.75
N PHE A 202 9.17 -20.78 -5.46
CA PHE A 202 8.89 -19.34 -5.52
C PHE A 202 8.30 -18.81 -4.21
N HIS A 203 7.53 -19.63 -3.49
CA HIS A 203 7.06 -19.28 -2.15
C HIS A 203 8.23 -19.21 -1.16
N MET A 204 9.17 -20.17 -1.21
CA MET A 204 10.41 -20.11 -0.42
C MET A 204 11.21 -18.83 -0.71
N LEU A 205 11.40 -18.48 -1.98
CA LEU A 205 12.08 -17.24 -2.39
C LEU A 205 11.34 -16.00 -1.86
N SER A 206 10.01 -15.97 -1.96
CA SER A 206 9.22 -14.86 -1.43
C SER A 206 9.39 -14.68 0.08
N ILE A 207 9.47 -15.77 0.85
CA ILE A 207 9.78 -15.72 2.28
C ILE A 207 11.19 -15.18 2.52
N ALA A 208 12.18 -15.67 1.77
CA ALA A 208 13.56 -15.20 1.87
C ALA A 208 13.66 -13.69 1.60
N PHE A 209 12.95 -13.18 0.59
CA PHE A 209 12.92 -11.74 0.32
C PHE A 209 12.15 -10.95 1.38
N LEU A 210 11.04 -11.47 1.91
CA LEU A 210 10.33 -10.82 3.01
C LEU A 210 11.21 -10.67 4.25
N TYR A 211 11.88 -11.75 4.67
CA TYR A 211 12.81 -11.73 5.79
C TYR A 211 14.04 -10.88 5.49
N GLY A 212 14.56 -10.97 4.26
CA GLY A 212 15.66 -10.15 3.77
C GLY A 212 15.34 -8.66 3.80
N SER A 213 14.12 -8.25 3.45
CA SER A 213 13.69 -6.85 3.56
C SER A 213 13.70 -6.35 5.00
N THR A 214 13.15 -7.13 5.94
CA THR A 214 13.19 -6.79 7.38
C THR A 214 14.63 -6.70 7.88
N LEU A 215 15.48 -7.66 7.53
CA LEU A 215 16.90 -7.69 7.91
C LEU A 215 17.64 -6.47 7.36
N LEU A 216 17.54 -6.21 6.06
CA LEU A 216 18.26 -5.12 5.40
C LEU A 216 17.77 -3.76 5.88
N PHE A 217 16.47 -3.58 6.10
CA PHE A 217 15.97 -2.30 6.61
C PHE A 217 16.36 -2.10 8.09
N ALA A 218 16.36 -3.14 8.91
CA ALA A 218 16.86 -3.05 10.28
C ALA A 218 18.36 -2.70 10.31
N MET A 219 19.18 -3.36 9.47
CA MET A 219 20.60 -3.06 9.32
C MET A 219 20.81 -1.62 8.85
N HIS A 220 20.18 -1.23 7.74
CA HIS A 220 20.34 0.09 7.16
C HIS A 220 19.87 1.19 8.11
N GLY A 221 18.65 1.09 8.67
CA GLY A 221 18.11 2.09 9.59
C GLY A 221 18.96 2.24 10.85
N ALA A 222 19.43 1.14 11.43
CA ALA A 222 20.34 1.19 12.59
C ALA A 222 21.69 1.81 12.22
N THR A 223 22.26 1.49 11.06
CA THR A 223 23.52 2.08 10.57
C THR A 223 23.40 3.58 10.36
N ILE A 224 22.31 4.05 9.74
CA ILE A 224 22.07 5.49 9.53
C ILE A 224 21.92 6.21 10.87
N LEU A 225 21.14 5.67 11.81
CA LEU A 225 20.99 6.26 13.16
C LEU A 225 22.31 6.25 13.95
N ALA A 226 23.10 5.18 13.88
CA ALA A 226 24.39 5.09 14.55
C ALA A 226 25.39 6.16 14.03
N ALA A 227 25.30 6.51 12.75
CA ALA A 227 26.12 7.53 12.12
C ALA A 227 25.42 8.90 12.00
N SER A 228 24.23 9.10 12.59
CA SER A 228 23.47 10.36 12.44
C SER A 228 24.17 11.56 13.07
N ARG A 229 25.02 11.33 14.09
CA ARG A 229 25.90 12.37 14.66
C ARG A 229 26.92 12.93 13.66
N LEU A 230 27.09 12.27 12.51
CA LEU A 230 27.94 12.66 11.38
C LEU A 230 27.11 13.09 10.15
N GLY A 231 25.79 13.25 10.31
CA GLY A 231 24.87 13.64 9.23
C GLY A 231 24.69 12.57 8.15
N ALA A 232 24.71 11.30 8.53
CA ALA A 232 24.58 10.17 7.59
C ALA A 232 23.20 10.07 6.94
N GLU A 233 22.15 10.61 7.57
CA GLU A 233 20.78 10.67 7.02
C GLU A 233 20.64 11.60 5.81
N ARG A 234 21.63 12.45 5.56
CA ARG A 234 21.71 13.33 4.39
C ARG A 234 22.29 12.59 3.19
N GLU A 235 21.61 11.52 2.80
CA GLU A 235 22.17 10.50 1.91
C GLU A 235 22.49 11.02 0.50
N ILE A 236 21.73 11.99 -0.02
CA ILE A 236 22.00 12.59 -1.34
C ILE A 236 23.38 13.29 -1.33
N GLU A 237 23.65 14.08 -0.29
CA GLU A 237 24.95 14.73 -0.13
C GLU A 237 26.04 13.71 0.13
N GLN A 238 25.82 12.71 0.99
CA GLN A 238 26.82 11.67 1.25
C GLN A 238 27.16 10.82 0.02
N ILE A 239 26.22 10.63 -0.91
CA ILE A 239 26.46 9.92 -2.17
C ILE A 239 27.26 10.78 -3.16
N THR A 240 26.97 12.08 -3.23
CA THR A 240 27.59 13.00 -4.20
C THR A 240 28.95 13.52 -3.74
N ASP A 241 29.12 13.73 -2.43
CA ASP A 241 30.37 14.14 -1.77
C ASP A 241 30.57 13.31 -0.49
N ARG A 242 31.36 12.25 -0.60
CA ARG A 242 31.46 11.21 0.43
C ARG A 242 32.09 11.76 1.72
N GLY A 243 31.30 11.81 2.80
CA GLY A 243 31.74 12.21 4.12
C GLY A 243 32.09 11.04 5.05
N THR A 244 32.58 11.37 6.25
CA THR A 244 32.93 10.38 7.28
C THR A 244 31.72 9.57 7.79
N GLY A 245 30.49 10.10 7.63
CA GLY A 245 29.26 9.35 7.91
C GLY A 245 29.18 8.10 7.03
N ALA A 246 29.26 8.28 5.71
CA ALA A 246 29.26 7.17 4.76
C ALA A 246 30.49 6.24 4.92
N GLU A 247 31.68 6.81 5.11
CA GLU A 247 32.90 6.00 5.28
C GLU A 247 32.82 5.08 6.50
N ARG A 248 32.28 5.55 7.63
CA ARG A 248 32.10 4.72 8.83
C ARG A 248 30.92 3.77 8.73
N SER A 249 29.90 4.08 7.95
CA SER A 249 28.80 3.15 7.69
C SER A 249 29.25 1.95 6.84
N GLN A 250 30.33 2.08 6.07
CA GLN A 250 30.89 1.03 5.23
C GLN A 250 31.83 0.06 5.98
N LEU A 251 32.62 0.56 6.94
CA LEU A 251 33.65 -0.18 7.68
C LEU A 251 33.06 -1.07 8.78
#